data_AF-A0A7C4CK44-F1
#
_entry.id   AF-A0A7C4CK44-F1
#
_cell.length_a   1.000
_cell.length_b   1.000
_cell.length_c   1.000
_cell.angle_alpha   90.00
_cell.angle_beta   90.00
_cell.angle_gamma   90.00
#
_symmetry.space_group_name_H-M   'P 1'
#
loop_
_entity.id
_entity.type
_entity.pdbx_description
1 polymer ?
#
loop_
_entity_poly.entity_id
_entity_poly.type
_entity_poly.pdbx_seq_one_letter_code
_entity_poly.pdbx_strand_id
1 'polypeptide(L)'
;MRKTGQSNTLVITIAVAMVLGIGLFVWSILSAYASIYRVKALEELNAEALVLRSMISADYVIYPGGEAYIRNTGKEPVVIFRLITLRNGEIAWDSFQVYGIREIERIDVREVSKIFFDCPGCSRDDLVVLQVHYT
;
A
#
# COMPACT_ATOMS: atom_id res chain seq x y z
N MET A 1 -6.31 -26.84 -72.59
CA MET A 1 -6.97 -26.87 -71.26
C MET A 1 -5.92 -26.62 -70.18
N ARG A 2 -5.85 -25.41 -69.59
CA ARG A 2 -4.96 -25.11 -68.45
C ARG A 2 -5.50 -23.87 -67.71
N LYS A 3 -6.64 -24.01 -67.02
CA LYS A 3 -7.24 -22.96 -66.16
C LYS A 3 -7.26 -23.35 -64.67
N THR A 4 -6.86 -24.57 -64.32
CA THR A 4 -6.92 -25.10 -62.95
C THR A 4 -5.74 -24.67 -62.06
N GLY A 5 -4.57 -24.37 -62.64
CA GLY A 5 -3.36 -24.02 -61.87
C GLY A 5 -3.42 -22.65 -61.18
N GLN A 6 -4.02 -21.64 -61.82
CA GLN A 6 -4.13 -20.28 -61.24
C GLN A 6 -5.21 -20.17 -60.15
N SER A 7 -6.28 -20.95 -60.26
CA SER A 7 -7.36 -21.00 -59.26
C SER A 7 -6.87 -21.53 -57.92
N ASN A 8 -6.11 -22.64 -57.92
CA ASN A 8 -5.58 -23.23 -56.70
C ASN A 8 -4.61 -22.31 -55.96
N THR A 9 -3.72 -21.62 -56.68
CA THR A 9 -2.79 -20.67 -56.05
C THR A 9 -3.49 -19.50 -55.37
N LEU A 10 -4.61 -19.03 -55.94
CA LEU A 10 -5.38 -17.90 -55.43
C LEU A 10 -6.18 -18.28 -54.18
N VAL A 11 -6.72 -19.50 -54.15
CA VAL A 11 -7.40 -20.06 -52.97
C VAL A 11 -6.40 -20.27 -51.82
N ILE A 12 -5.20 -20.77 -52.11
CA ILE A 12 -4.16 -20.99 -51.10
C ILE A 12 -3.68 -19.66 -50.49
N THR A 13 -3.45 -18.61 -51.30
CA THR A 13 -3.05 -17.30 -50.76
C THR A 13 -4.13 -16.67 -49.89
N ILE A 14 -5.40 -16.77 -50.28
CA ILE A 14 -6.51 -16.27 -49.45
C ILE A 14 -6.57 -17.03 -48.12
N ALA A 15 -6.46 -18.36 -48.15
CA ALA A 15 -6.49 -19.18 -46.94
C ALA A 15 -5.32 -18.85 -45.98
N VAL A 16 -4.11 -18.70 -46.51
CA VAL A 16 -2.92 -18.34 -45.71
C VAL A 16 -3.06 -16.94 -45.12
N ALA A 17 -3.54 -15.96 -45.89
CA ALA A 17 -3.77 -14.60 -45.39
C ALA A 17 -4.81 -14.58 -44.26
N MET A 18 -5.86 -15.40 -44.36
CA MET A 18 -6.89 -15.51 -43.32
C MET A 18 -6.33 -16.10 -42.03
N VAL A 19 -5.53 -17.16 -42.12
CA VAL A 19 -4.88 -17.79 -40.95
C VAL A 19 -3.91 -16.83 -40.27
N LEU A 20 -3.09 -16.11 -41.05
CA LEU A 20 -2.17 -15.10 -40.53
C LEU A 20 -2.93 -13.94 -39.87
N GLY A 21 -4.02 -13.46 -40.49
CA GLY A 21 -4.85 -12.40 -39.94
C GLY A 21 -5.49 -12.78 -38.61
N ILE A 22 -6.07 -13.98 -38.52
CA ILE A 22 -6.67 -14.50 -37.28
C ILE A 22 -5.58 -14.69 -36.21
N GLY A 23 -4.43 -15.25 -36.58
CA GLY A 23 -3.31 -15.46 -35.67
C GLY A 23 -2.78 -14.15 -35.06
N LEU A 24 -2.58 -13.12 -35.90
CA LEU A 24 -2.16 -11.80 -35.46
C LEU A 24 -3.22 -11.11 -34.58
N PHE A 25 -4.50 -11.27 -34.92
CA PHE A 25 -5.60 -10.71 -34.15
C PHE A 25 -5.69 -11.32 -32.74
N VAL A 26 -5.65 -12.66 -32.65
CA VAL A 26 -5.65 -13.38 -31.38
C VAL A 26 -4.42 -13.02 -30.55
N TRP A 27 -3.25 -12.92 -31.18
CA TRP A 27 -2.02 -12.52 -30.50
C TRP A 27 -2.09 -11.07 -29.98
N SER A 28 -2.66 -10.14 -30.74
CA SER A 28 -2.86 -8.76 -30.28
C SER A 28 -3.76 -8.70 -29.05
N ILE A 29 -4.85 -9.46 -29.03
CA ILE A 29 -5.77 -9.51 -27.89
C ILE A 29 -5.06 -10.10 -26.66
N LEU A 30 -4.38 -11.24 -26.82
CA LEU A 30 -3.65 -11.90 -25.73
C LEU A 30 -2.55 -11.00 -25.16
N SER A 31 -1.84 -10.27 -26.01
CA SER A 31 -0.77 -9.35 -25.58
C SER A 31 -1.34 -8.14 -24.83
N ALA A 32 -2.46 -7.58 -25.29
CA ALA A 32 -3.14 -6.49 -24.60
C ALA A 32 -3.66 -6.94 -23.22
N TYR A 33 -4.28 -8.12 -23.16
CA TYR A 33 -4.75 -8.71 -21.90
C TYR A 33 -3.59 -8.95 -20.93
N ALA A 34 -2.48 -9.53 -21.40
CA ALA A 34 -1.30 -9.77 -20.56
C ALA A 34 -0.70 -8.46 -20.01
N SER A 35 -0.70 -7.39 -20.82
CA SER A 35 -0.27 -6.05 -20.37
C SER A 35 -1.19 -5.50 -19.28
N ILE A 36 -2.51 -5.57 -19.46
CA ILE A 36 -3.49 -5.05 -18.50
C ILE A 36 -3.38 -5.82 -17.17
N TYR A 37 -3.26 -7.15 -17.22
CA TYR A 37 -3.09 -7.97 -16.03
C TYR A 37 -1.78 -7.67 -15.30
N ARG A 38 -0.68 -7.43 -16.03
CA ARG A 38 0.59 -7.02 -15.40
C ARG A 38 0.47 -5.68 -14.69
N VAL A 39 -0.23 -4.71 -15.27
CA VAL A 39 -0.42 -3.39 -14.64
C VAL A 39 -1.28 -3.52 -13.39
N LYS A 40 -2.40 -4.25 -13.46
CA LYS A 40 -3.24 -4.52 -12.28
C LYS A 40 -2.49 -5.26 -11.17
N ALA A 41 -1.74 -6.30 -11.52
CA ALA A 41 -0.96 -7.05 -10.55
C ALA A 41 0.12 -6.16 -9.89
N LEU A 42 0.74 -5.25 -10.63
CA LEU A 42 1.69 -4.27 -10.09
C LEU A 42 1.01 -3.24 -9.18
N GLU A 43 -0.21 -2.80 -9.49
CA GLU A 43 -1.00 -1.91 -8.64
C GLU A 43 -1.40 -2.61 -7.33
N GLU A 44 -1.88 -3.86 -7.41
CA GLU A 44 -2.21 -4.68 -6.24
C GLU A 44 -0.98 -4.96 -5.38
N LEU A 45 0.14 -5.37 -5.98
CA LEU A 45 1.41 -5.56 -5.26
C LEU A 45 1.93 -4.26 -4.64
N ASN A 46 1.79 -3.12 -5.30
CA ASN A 46 2.18 -1.83 -4.71
C ASN A 46 1.25 -1.44 -3.56
N ALA A 47 -0.05 -1.71 -3.67
CA ALA A 47 -1.01 -1.47 -2.59
C ALA A 47 -0.68 -2.33 -1.37
N GLU A 48 -0.40 -3.62 -1.55
CA GLU A 48 0.04 -4.50 -0.47
C GLU A 48 1.40 -4.07 0.11
N ALA A 49 2.37 -3.69 -0.72
CA ALA A 49 3.66 -3.18 -0.27
C ALA A 49 3.56 -1.82 0.46
N LEU A 50 2.56 -0.99 0.11
CA LEU A 50 2.24 0.24 0.82
C LEU A 50 1.70 -0.05 2.23
N VAL A 51 0.94 -1.13 2.43
CA VAL A 51 0.49 -1.57 3.77
C VAL A 51 1.67 -1.97 4.66
N LEU A 52 2.76 -2.52 4.09
CA LEU A 52 3.98 -2.84 4.84
C LEU A 52 4.87 -1.63 5.15
N ARG A 53 4.74 -0.53 4.41
CA ARG A 53 5.47 0.71 4.71
C ARG A 53 4.64 1.53 5.68
N SER A 54 5.16 1.80 6.88
CA SER A 54 4.49 2.71 7.80
C SER A 54 4.24 4.05 7.10
N MET A 55 2.99 4.51 7.13
CA MET A 55 2.62 5.82 6.58
C MET A 55 3.04 6.96 7.53
N ILE A 56 3.55 6.59 8.69
CA ILE A 56 4.06 7.50 9.71
C ILE A 56 5.55 7.28 9.96
N SER A 57 6.23 8.35 10.31
CA SER A 57 7.60 8.39 10.82
C SER A 57 7.59 9.11 12.17
N ALA A 58 8.34 8.60 13.15
CA ALA A 58 8.57 9.30 14.41
C ALA A 58 9.85 10.13 14.27
N ASP A 59 9.70 11.45 14.15
CA ASP A 59 10.84 12.36 13.98
C ASP A 59 11.58 12.54 15.30
N TYR A 60 10.85 12.76 16.39
CA TYR A 60 11.40 12.90 17.74
C TYR A 60 10.45 12.33 18.78
N VAL A 61 11.00 11.67 19.79
CA VAL A 61 10.28 11.22 20.98
C VAL A 61 11.00 11.77 22.20
N ILE A 62 10.29 12.52 23.03
CA ILE A 62 10.83 13.18 24.22
C ILE A 62 10.26 12.47 25.45
N TYR A 63 11.14 11.82 26.20
CA TYR A 63 10.81 11.13 27.44
C TYR A 63 11.93 11.33 28.48
N PRO A 64 11.62 11.66 29.76
CA PRO A 64 10.29 11.85 30.36
C PRO A 64 9.65 13.20 29.96
N GLY A 65 8.38 13.16 29.59
CA GLY A 65 7.62 14.31 29.04
C GLY A 65 6.39 13.84 28.26
N GLY A 66 6.49 12.65 27.65
CA GLY A 66 5.35 12.00 27.01
C GLY A 66 4.96 12.67 25.70
N GLU A 67 5.95 13.12 24.93
CA GLU A 67 5.71 13.85 23.68
C GLU A 67 6.34 13.10 22.50
N ALA A 68 5.56 12.86 21.45
CA ALA A 68 6.07 12.30 20.20
C ALA A 68 5.65 13.18 19.02
N TYR A 69 6.62 13.49 18.16
CA TYR A 69 6.42 14.23 16.92
C TYR A 69 6.33 13.22 15.79
N ILE A 70 5.13 13.07 15.24
CA ILE A 70 4.85 12.11 14.19
C ILE A 70 4.64 12.84 12.88
N ARG A 71 5.36 12.41 11.86
CA ARG A 71 5.24 12.89 10.49
C ARG A 71 4.45 11.90 9.66
N ASN A 72 3.51 12.39 8.86
CA ASN A 72 2.89 11.60 7.81
C ASN A 72 3.81 11.56 6.58
N THR A 73 4.38 10.39 6.30
CA THR A 73 5.21 10.10 5.12
C THR A 73 4.45 9.37 4.01
N GLY A 74 3.16 9.10 4.23
CA GLY A 74 2.26 8.45 3.29
C GLY A 74 1.80 9.37 2.15
N LYS A 75 0.87 8.86 1.34
CA LYS A 75 0.20 9.60 0.25
C LYS A 75 -1.19 10.11 0.62
N GLU A 76 -1.73 9.67 1.76
CA GLU A 76 -3.07 9.97 2.25
C GLU A 76 -2.99 10.53 3.66
N PRO A 77 -3.96 11.35 4.10
CA PRO A 77 -4.05 11.81 5.49
C PRO A 77 -4.17 10.62 6.44
N VAL A 78 -3.46 10.69 7.56
CA VAL A 78 -3.44 9.64 8.58
C VAL A 78 -4.22 10.10 9.80
N VAL A 79 -5.08 9.24 10.35
CA VAL A 79 -5.84 9.52 11.57
C VAL A 79 -5.38 8.60 12.68
N ILE A 80 -4.77 9.17 13.73
CA ILE A 80 -4.35 8.44 14.92
C ILE A 80 -5.56 8.31 15.85
N PHE A 81 -5.89 7.08 16.23
CA PHE A 81 -7.07 6.79 17.06
C PHE A 81 -6.74 6.06 18.36
N ARG A 82 -5.52 5.51 18.51
CA ARG A 82 -5.09 4.85 19.74
C ARG A 82 -3.58 4.88 19.93
N LEU A 83 -3.17 5.12 21.17
CA LEU A 83 -1.78 5.11 21.63
C LEU A 83 -1.66 4.11 22.77
N ILE A 84 -0.70 3.19 22.69
CA ILE A 84 -0.41 2.23 23.74
C ILE A 84 1.05 2.39 24.14
N THR A 85 1.29 2.63 25.42
CA THR A 85 2.64 2.67 25.98
C THR A 85 2.91 1.35 26.69
N LEU A 86 3.99 0.68 26.30
CA LEU A 86 4.49 -0.52 26.94
C LEU A 86 5.69 -0.19 27.83
N ARG A 87 5.75 -0.78 29.01
CA ARG A 87 6.89 -0.75 29.92
C ARG A 87 7.44 -2.18 30.06
N ASN A 88 8.68 -2.40 29.63
CA ASN A 88 9.33 -3.72 29.66
C ASN A 88 8.51 -4.85 29.01
N GLY A 89 7.72 -4.51 27.98
CA GLY A 89 6.86 -5.45 27.25
C GLY A 89 5.42 -5.59 27.79
N GLU A 90 5.10 -4.99 28.93
CA GLU A 90 3.74 -4.98 29.49
C GLU A 90 3.03 -3.66 29.21
N ILE A 91 1.69 -3.68 29.09
CA ILE A 91 0.91 -2.47 28.87
C ILE A 91 0.94 -1.60 30.13
N ALA A 92 1.54 -0.42 30.02
CA ALA A 92 1.55 0.58 31.08
C ALA A 92 0.42 1.60 30.92
N TRP A 93 0.10 1.97 29.68
CA TRP A 93 -0.95 2.94 29.39
C TRP A 93 -1.61 2.67 28.04
N ASP A 94 -2.90 2.95 27.95
CA ASP A 94 -3.68 2.81 26.73
C ASP A 94 -4.67 3.97 26.64
N SER A 95 -4.50 4.82 25.63
CA SER A 95 -5.35 5.97 25.41
C SER A 95 -6.82 5.58 25.21
N PHE A 96 -7.08 4.37 24.71
CA PHE A 96 -8.43 3.87 24.50
C PHE A 96 -9.16 3.63 25.82
N GLN A 97 -8.47 3.12 26.84
CA GLN A 97 -9.07 2.87 28.15
C GLN A 97 -9.38 4.18 28.89
N VAL A 98 -8.61 5.23 28.62
CA VAL A 98 -8.75 6.54 29.27
C VAL A 98 -9.75 7.45 28.56
N TYR A 99 -9.69 7.53 27.23
CA TYR A 99 -10.47 8.50 26.43
C TYR A 99 -11.55 7.87 25.55
N GLY A 100 -11.59 6.54 25.42
CA GLY A 100 -12.51 5.81 24.53
C GLY A 100 -12.08 5.82 23.06
N ILE A 101 -13.01 5.48 22.15
CA ILE A 101 -12.82 5.59 20.70
C ILE A 101 -12.94 7.07 20.32
N ARG A 102 -11.80 7.74 20.20
CA ARG A 102 -11.74 9.10 19.67
C ARG A 102 -10.58 9.22 18.69
N GLU A 103 -10.81 10.02 17.66
CA GLU A 103 -9.74 10.59 16.85
C GLU A 103 -8.88 11.45 17.78
N ILE A 104 -7.63 11.00 17.97
CA ILE A 104 -6.66 11.70 18.81
C ILE A 104 -6.09 12.87 18.03
N GLU A 105 -5.68 12.60 16.79
CA GLU A 105 -5.04 13.58 15.93
C GLU A 105 -5.14 13.15 14.46
N ARG A 106 -5.33 14.14 13.58
CA ARG A 106 -5.28 13.98 12.12
C ARG A 106 -4.03 14.65 11.58
N ILE A 107 -3.24 13.89 10.81
CA ILE A 107 -1.98 14.38 10.24
C ILE A 107 -2.10 14.36 8.72
N ASP A 108 -2.19 15.54 8.14
CA ASP A 108 -2.23 15.68 6.68
C ASP A 108 -0.88 15.31 6.05
N VAL A 109 -0.88 15.10 4.74
CA VAL A 109 0.25 14.54 3.99
C VAL A 109 1.49 15.44 4.12
N ARG A 110 2.62 14.87 4.53
CA ARG A 110 3.90 15.57 4.80
C ARG A 110 3.89 16.52 6.00
N GLU A 111 2.80 16.58 6.74
CA GLU A 111 2.75 17.36 7.97
C GLU A 111 3.32 16.59 9.16
N VAL A 112 3.65 17.34 10.20
CA VAL A 112 4.13 16.82 11.49
C VAL A 112 3.14 17.28 12.54
N SER A 113 2.61 16.35 13.32
CA SER A 113 1.83 16.68 14.51
C SER A 113 2.48 16.15 15.78
N LYS A 114 2.17 16.83 16.87
CA LYS A 114 2.63 16.49 18.22
C LYS A 114 1.53 15.72 18.91
N ILE A 115 1.83 14.50 19.33
CA ILE A 115 0.95 13.67 20.15
C ILE A 115 1.49 13.56 21.58
N PHE A 116 0.57 13.43 22.53
CA PHE A 116 0.89 13.22 23.93
C PHE A 116 0.56 11.78 24.34
N PHE A 117 1.47 11.17 25.09
CA PHE A 117 1.30 9.83 25.65
C PHE A 117 1.75 9.80 27.11
N ASP A 118 1.20 8.88 27.89
CA ASP A 118 1.57 8.70 29.29
C ASP A 118 2.23 7.34 29.53
N CYS A 119 3.02 7.24 30.59
CA CYS A 119 3.69 6.02 31.03
C CYS A 119 3.70 6.02 32.58
N PRO A 120 2.56 5.70 33.23
CA PRO A 120 2.44 5.77 34.67
C PRO A 120 3.35 4.72 35.32
N GLY A 121 4.15 5.15 36.30
CA GLY A 121 5.07 4.29 37.03
C GLY A 121 6.28 3.83 36.23
N CYS A 122 6.59 4.46 35.10
CA CYS A 122 7.79 4.19 34.32
C CYS A 122 8.98 4.97 34.89
N SER A 123 10.12 4.29 35.02
CA SER A 123 11.41 4.87 35.41
C SER A 123 12.24 5.22 34.17
N ARG A 124 13.32 5.98 34.36
CA ARG A 124 14.29 6.28 33.29
C ARG A 124 15.04 5.04 32.80
N ASP A 125 15.12 4.00 33.63
CA ASP A 125 15.82 2.75 33.32
C ASP A 125 14.91 1.73 32.61
N ASP A 126 13.61 2.01 32.51
CA ASP A 126 12.66 1.10 31.86
C ASP A 126 12.72 1.22 30.34
N LEU A 127 12.58 0.08 29.65
CA LEU A 127 12.35 0.07 28.22
C LEU A 127 10.91 0.49 27.95
N VAL A 128 10.73 1.71 27.43
CA VAL A 128 9.44 2.25 27.07
C VAL A 128 9.24 2.17 25.56
N VAL A 129 8.14 1.54 25.13
CA VAL A 129 7.76 1.45 23.72
C VAL A 129 6.41 2.13 23.52
N LEU A 130 6.34 3.08 22.59
CA LEU A 130 5.09 3.69 22.16
C LEU A 130 4.59 3.01 20.89
N GLN A 131 3.39 2.43 20.95
CA GLN A 131 2.67 1.90 19.80
C GLN A 131 1.61 2.90 19.35
N VAL A 132 1.63 3.24 18.07
CA VAL A 132 0.72 4.22 17.46
C VAL A 132 -0.17 3.48 16.47
N HIS A 133 -1.48 3.52 16.70
CA HIS A 133 -2.48 2.92 15.82
C HIS A 133 -3.19 4.01 15.02
N TYR A 134 -3.23 3.82 13.71
CA TYR A 134 -3.75 4.80 12.78
C TYR A 134 -4.48 4.15 11.60
N THR A 135 -5.34 4.94 10.94
CA THR A 135 -6.01 4.59 9.68
C THR A 135 -5.66 5.58 8.58
#